data_AF-A0A6A5FVY7-F1
#
_entry.id   AF-A0A6A5FVY7-F1
#
_cell.length_a   1.000
_cell.length_b   1.000
_cell.length_c   1.000
_cell.angle_alpha   90.00
_cell.angle_beta   90.00
_cell.angle_gamma   90.00
#
_symmetry.space_group_name_H-M   'P 1'
#
loop_
_entity.id
_entity.type
_entity.pdbx_description
1 polymer ?
#
loop_
_entity_poly.entity_id
_entity_poly.type
_entity_poly.pdbx_seq_one_letter_code
_entity_poly.pdbx_strand_id
1 'polypeptide(L)'
;MLRYYFFFQVEYESSVQLKIREERLQEETTLKAAICEQSETDLRNAEIKMSWIVERDNKAYADIRKRKREMDDIQERLEVSKKSGYVNEMLISELRRHEILLESARRHKMQMDNVRHSYEKEFDLAKNQADRCKKRWRLAKAEAERVSSCRKEAEWKEAVE
;
A
#
# COMPACT_ATOMS: atom_id res chain seq x y z
N MET A 1 -27.18 -26.52 24.97
CA MET A 1 -25.98 -27.36 25.17
C MET A 1 -24.76 -26.46 25.22
N LEU A 2 -24.00 -26.57 26.32
CA LEU A 2 -22.63 -26.08 26.60
C LEU A 2 -22.34 -24.57 26.45
N ARG A 3 -22.67 -23.82 27.52
CA ARG A 3 -21.98 -22.58 27.88
C ARG A 3 -20.56 -22.94 28.34
N TYR A 4 -19.55 -22.52 27.59
CA TYR A 4 -18.17 -22.52 28.05
C TYR A 4 -18.03 -21.51 29.20
N TYR A 5 -17.93 -22.04 30.41
CA TYR A 5 -17.42 -21.28 31.55
C TYR A 5 -15.93 -21.03 31.33
N PHE A 6 -15.59 -19.86 30.78
CA PHE A 6 -14.25 -19.29 30.93
C PHE A 6 -14.15 -18.72 32.34
N PHE A 7 -14.09 -19.60 33.34
CA PHE A 7 -13.59 -19.23 34.66
C PHE A 7 -12.08 -19.03 34.49
N PHE A 8 -11.66 -17.77 34.33
CA PHE A 8 -10.28 -17.40 34.68
C PHE A 8 -10.15 -17.67 36.19
N GLN A 9 -9.54 -18.81 36.53
CA GLN A 9 -8.86 -18.93 37.81
C GLN A 9 -7.83 -17.80 37.82
N VAL A 10 -8.12 -16.74 38.57
CA VAL A 10 -7.08 -15.85 39.10
C VAL A 10 -6.35 -16.72 40.12
N GLU A 11 -5.47 -17.61 39.64
CA GLU A 11 -4.41 -18.11 40.50
C GLU A 11 -3.69 -16.88 41.01
N TYR A 12 -3.52 -16.79 42.33
CA TYR A 12 -2.70 -15.77 42.96
C TYR A 12 -1.28 -15.98 42.43
N GLU A 13 -0.95 -15.34 41.30
CA GLU A 13 0.41 -15.31 40.79
C GLU A 13 1.23 -14.52 41.82
N SER A 14 2.34 -15.10 42.29
CA SER A 14 3.24 -14.39 43.20
C SER A 14 3.90 -13.22 42.48
N SER A 15 4.38 -12.20 43.24
CA SER A 15 5.11 -11.07 42.65
C SER A 15 6.27 -11.50 41.73
N VAL A 16 6.95 -12.60 42.07
CA VAL A 16 8.04 -13.20 41.28
C VAL A 16 7.53 -13.77 39.95
N GLN A 17 6.38 -14.47 39.94
CA GLN A 17 5.79 -15.01 38.72
C GLN A 17 5.33 -13.89 37.77
N LEU A 18 4.71 -12.84 38.34
CA LEU A 18 4.29 -11.65 37.59
C LEU A 18 5.49 -10.91 36.99
N LYS A 19 6.62 -10.85 37.71
CA LYS A 19 7.86 -10.24 37.20
C LYS A 19 8.44 -10.98 36.00
N ILE A 20 8.52 -12.31 36.06
CA ILE A 20 9.00 -13.13 34.93
C ILE A 20 8.08 -12.94 33.71
N ARG A 21 6.76 -12.85 33.93
CA ARG A 21 5.79 -12.60 32.86
C ARG A 21 5.91 -11.19 32.27
N GLU A 22 6.12 -10.17 33.10
CA GLU A 22 6.38 -8.79 32.67
C GLU A 22 7.61 -8.72 31.78
N GLU A 23 8.72 -9.34 32.19
CA GLU A 23 9.98 -9.36 31.41
C GLU A 23 9.77 -10.00 30.03
N ARG A 24 9.09 -11.16 29.96
CA ARG A 24 8.76 -11.82 28.68
C ARG A 24 7.86 -10.95 27.78
N LEU A 25 6.87 -10.30 28.36
CA LEU A 25 5.98 -9.40 27.62
C LEU A 25 6.72 -8.15 27.13
N GLN A 26 7.70 -7.66 27.88
CA GLN A 26 8.56 -6.55 27.48
C GLN A 26 9.46 -6.93 26.30
N GLU A 27 10.03 -8.14 26.29
CA GLU A 27 10.77 -8.67 25.14
C GLU A 27 9.86 -8.82 23.91
N GLU A 28 8.68 -9.43 24.10
CA GLU A 28 7.72 -9.65 23.02
C GLU A 28 7.22 -8.33 22.41
N THR A 29 6.94 -7.33 23.24
CA THR A 29 6.51 -6.00 22.77
C THR A 29 7.61 -5.29 21.99
N THR A 30 8.87 -5.41 22.44
CA THR A 30 10.03 -4.83 21.74
C THR A 30 10.24 -5.49 20.38
N LEU A 31 10.18 -6.82 20.30
CA LEU A 31 10.25 -7.55 19.04
C LEU A 31 9.11 -7.16 18.08
N LYS A 32 7.87 -7.06 18.60
CA LYS A 32 6.72 -6.62 17.79
C LYS A 32 6.89 -5.18 17.31
N ALA A 33 7.46 -4.28 18.12
CA ALA A 33 7.73 -2.90 17.71
C ALA A 33 8.70 -2.85 16.53
N ALA A 34 9.81 -3.60 16.59
CA ALA A 34 10.79 -3.68 15.51
C ALA A 34 10.17 -4.23 14.20
N ILE A 35 9.34 -5.28 14.29
CA ILE A 35 8.62 -5.82 13.13
C ILE A 35 7.66 -4.77 12.52
N CYS A 36 7.04 -3.95 13.36
CA CYS A 36 6.13 -2.90 12.88
C CYS A 36 6.88 -1.76 12.20
N GLU A 37 8.04 -1.36 12.71
CA GLU A 37 8.90 -0.36 12.07
C GLU A 37 9.37 -0.83 10.68
N GLN A 38 9.75 -2.10 10.54
CA GLN A 38 10.05 -2.69 9.25
C GLN A 38 8.82 -2.67 8.33
N SER A 39 7.65 -3.06 8.84
CA SER A 39 6.40 -3.07 8.05
C SER A 39 5.97 -1.67 7.61
N GLU A 40 6.20 -0.64 8.42
CA GLU A 40 5.96 0.77 8.05
C GLU A 40 6.95 1.24 6.99
N THR A 41 8.21 0.79 7.05
CA THR A 41 9.21 1.07 6.01
C THR A 41 8.83 0.42 4.68
N ASP A 42 8.37 -0.83 4.71
CA ASP A 42 7.90 -1.54 3.52
C ASP A 42 6.68 -0.85 2.89
N LEU A 43 5.75 -0.36 3.72
CA LEU A 43 4.61 0.44 3.26
C LEU A 43 5.04 1.73 2.58
N ARG A 44 5.98 2.49 3.18
CA ARG A 44 6.52 3.72 2.56
C ARG A 44 7.19 3.44 1.21
N ASN A 45 7.93 2.34 1.11
CA ASN A 45 8.55 1.94 -0.15
C ASN A 45 7.49 1.60 -1.22
N ALA A 46 6.40 0.93 -0.83
CA ALA A 46 5.28 0.67 -1.73
C ALA A 46 4.56 1.96 -2.16
N GLU A 47 4.37 2.94 -1.26
CA GLU A 47 3.82 4.26 -1.59
C GLU A 47 4.68 5.00 -2.62
N ILE A 48 6.00 4.95 -2.48
CA ILE A 48 6.96 5.54 -3.44
C ILE A 48 6.79 4.87 -4.82
N LYS A 49 6.73 3.54 -4.90
CA LYS A 49 6.47 2.84 -6.16
C LYS A 49 5.13 3.25 -6.79
N MET A 50 4.08 3.35 -5.98
CA MET A 50 2.75 3.75 -6.42
C MET A 50 2.71 5.17 -6.96
N SER A 51 3.30 6.14 -6.25
CA SER A 51 3.38 7.52 -6.71
C SER A 51 4.13 7.65 -8.04
N TRP A 52 5.26 6.94 -8.18
CA TRP A 52 6.06 6.94 -9.40
C TRP A 52 5.31 6.36 -10.60
N ILE A 53 4.57 5.25 -10.42
CA ILE A 53 3.83 4.65 -11.54
C ILE A 53 2.64 5.52 -11.94
N VAL A 54 1.95 6.17 -10.98
CA VAL A 54 0.85 7.11 -11.28
C VAL A 54 1.35 8.30 -12.11
N GLU A 55 2.52 8.86 -11.79
CA GLU A 55 3.09 9.95 -12.58
C GLU A 55 3.38 9.52 -14.03
N ARG A 56 3.95 8.32 -14.21
CA ARG A 56 4.23 7.77 -15.55
C ARG A 56 2.96 7.43 -16.33
N ASP A 57 1.95 6.90 -15.64
CA ASP A 57 0.65 6.59 -16.20
C ASP A 57 -0.03 7.85 -16.76
N ASN A 58 0.03 8.94 -15.99
CA ASN A 58 -0.47 10.25 -16.42
C ASN A 58 0.28 10.78 -17.64
N LYS A 59 1.62 10.59 -17.71
CA LYS A 59 2.41 10.96 -18.90
C LYS A 59 2.02 10.14 -20.13
N ALA A 60 1.81 8.83 -19.97
CA ALA A 60 1.36 7.97 -21.06
C ALA A 60 -0.04 8.36 -21.57
N TYR A 61 -0.98 8.67 -20.67
CA TYR A 61 -2.29 9.22 -21.05
C TYR A 61 -2.18 10.57 -21.76
N ALA A 62 -1.27 11.45 -21.32
CA ALA A 62 -1.04 12.74 -21.96
C ALA A 62 -0.50 12.60 -23.39
N ASP A 63 0.44 11.67 -23.62
CA ASP A 63 0.98 11.39 -24.95
C ASP A 63 -0.11 10.86 -25.90
N ILE A 64 -0.92 9.90 -25.45
CA ILE A 64 -2.08 9.41 -26.23
C ILE A 64 -3.03 10.56 -26.61
N ARG A 65 -3.36 11.44 -25.66
CA ARG A 65 -4.23 12.61 -25.94
C ARG A 65 -3.59 13.59 -26.90
N LYS A 66 -2.27 13.79 -26.83
CA LYS A 66 -1.54 14.63 -27.78
C LYS A 66 -1.62 14.03 -29.19
N ARG A 67 -1.35 12.73 -29.36
CA ARG A 67 -1.40 12.07 -30.66
C ARG A 67 -2.78 12.07 -31.29
N LYS A 68 -3.83 11.87 -30.50
CA LYS A 68 -5.22 11.98 -30.98
C LYS A 68 -5.52 13.37 -31.53
N ARG A 69 -5.19 14.44 -30.79
CA ARG A 69 -5.38 15.82 -31.25
C ARG A 69 -4.61 16.12 -32.54
N GLU A 70 -3.34 15.71 -32.61
CA GLU A 70 -2.53 15.87 -33.83
C GLU A 70 -3.17 15.14 -35.03
N MET A 71 -3.74 13.94 -34.83
CA MET A 71 -4.45 13.22 -35.88
C MET A 71 -5.75 13.91 -36.30
N ASP A 72 -6.54 14.39 -35.33
CA ASP A 72 -7.80 15.09 -35.59
C ASP A 72 -7.54 16.36 -36.43
N ASP A 73 -6.48 17.12 -36.09
CA ASP A 73 -6.04 18.31 -36.85
C ASP A 73 -5.63 17.96 -38.30
N ILE A 74 -4.90 16.85 -38.49
CA ILE A 74 -4.49 16.38 -39.83
C ILE A 74 -5.72 15.92 -40.64
N GLN A 75 -6.66 15.23 -39.98
CA GLN A 75 -7.90 14.78 -40.62
C GLN A 75 -8.75 15.97 -41.08
N GLU A 76 -8.90 17.02 -40.27
CA GLU A 76 -9.61 18.23 -40.66
C GLU A 76 -8.95 18.90 -41.88
N ARG A 77 -7.62 19.03 -41.87
CA ARG A 77 -6.86 19.58 -43.02
C ARG A 77 -7.03 18.73 -44.28
N LEU A 78 -7.09 17.40 -44.15
CA LEU A 78 -7.37 16.48 -45.25
C LEU A 78 -8.79 16.65 -45.81
N GLU A 79 -9.79 16.84 -44.96
CA GLU A 79 -11.17 17.09 -45.39
C GLU A 79 -11.30 18.39 -46.19
N VAL A 80 -10.62 19.45 -45.75
CA VAL A 80 -10.56 20.73 -46.48
C VAL A 80 -9.88 20.54 -47.84
N SER A 81 -8.75 19.82 -47.90
CA SER A 81 -8.07 19.51 -49.16
C SER A 81 -8.98 18.71 -50.10
N LYS A 82 -9.67 17.68 -49.61
CA LYS A 82 -10.59 16.88 -50.44
C LYS A 82 -11.71 17.71 -51.03
N LYS A 83 -12.26 18.68 -50.28
CA LYS A 83 -13.30 19.60 -50.76
C LYS A 83 -12.82 20.50 -51.91
N SER A 84 -11.53 20.81 -52.00
CA SER A 84 -10.96 21.57 -53.12
C SER A 84 -10.62 20.74 -54.35
N GLY A 85 -10.93 19.43 -54.35
CA GLY A 85 -10.68 18.52 -55.47
C GLY A 85 -9.25 17.99 -55.54
N TYR A 86 -8.40 18.26 -54.54
CA TYR A 86 -7.02 17.81 -54.47
C TYR A 86 -6.79 16.95 -53.21
N VAL A 87 -6.16 15.79 -53.38
CA VAL A 87 -5.76 14.94 -52.25
C VAL A 87 -4.30 15.22 -51.91
N ASN A 88 -4.05 15.74 -50.72
CA ASN A 88 -2.71 16.02 -50.24
C ASN A 88 -2.04 14.76 -49.68
N GLU A 89 -1.22 14.10 -50.50
CA GLU A 89 -0.48 12.87 -50.15
C GLU A 89 0.49 13.05 -48.96
N MET A 90 1.01 14.26 -48.74
CA MET A 90 1.85 14.54 -47.58
C MET A 90 1.06 14.43 -46.28
N LEU A 91 -0.16 14.97 -46.26
CA LEU A 91 -1.04 14.85 -45.09
C LEU A 91 -1.47 13.40 -44.83
N ILE A 92 -1.66 12.60 -45.88
CA ILE A 92 -1.94 11.16 -45.75
C ILE A 92 -0.75 10.44 -45.10
N SER A 93 0.47 10.75 -45.56
CA SER A 93 1.70 10.18 -44.99
C SER A 93 1.93 10.62 -43.54
N GLU A 94 1.65 11.90 -43.23
CA GLU A 94 1.69 12.44 -41.88
C GLU A 94 0.68 11.73 -40.96
N LEU A 95 -0.56 11.56 -41.42
CA LEU A 95 -1.61 10.85 -40.67
C LEU A 95 -1.17 9.42 -40.32
N ARG A 96 -0.66 8.65 -41.30
CA ARG A 96 -0.14 7.29 -41.07
C ARG A 96 0.97 7.26 -40.04
N ARG A 97 1.87 8.26 -40.05
CA ARG A 97 2.93 8.36 -39.05
C ARG A 97 2.35 8.55 -37.65
N HIS A 98 1.35 9.42 -37.49
CA HIS A 98 0.72 9.64 -36.19
C HIS A 98 -0.12 8.44 -35.73
N GLU A 99 -0.71 7.66 -36.63
CA GLU A 99 -1.36 6.38 -36.31
C GLU A 99 -0.38 5.38 -35.68
N ILE A 100 0.80 5.21 -36.29
CA ILE A 100 1.87 4.33 -35.75
C ILE A 100 2.32 4.82 -34.37
N LEU A 101 2.51 6.13 -34.21
CA LEU A 101 2.90 6.73 -32.93
C LEU A 101 1.82 6.55 -31.86
N LEU A 102 0.55 6.70 -32.21
CA LEU A 102 -0.58 6.48 -31.31
C LEU A 102 -0.66 5.02 -30.88
N GLU A 103 -0.44 4.07 -31.78
CA GLU A 103 -0.42 2.65 -31.44
C GLU A 103 0.74 2.32 -30.51
N SER A 104 1.93 2.86 -30.76
CA SER A 104 3.09 2.74 -29.87
C SER A 104 2.78 3.30 -28.46
N ALA A 105 2.18 4.49 -28.38
CA ALA A 105 1.78 5.09 -27.11
C ALA A 105 0.73 4.25 -26.36
N ARG A 106 -0.24 3.65 -27.07
CA ARG A 106 -1.22 2.70 -26.49
C ARG A 106 -0.56 1.45 -25.93
N ARG A 107 0.41 0.87 -26.65
CA ARG A 107 1.18 -0.29 -26.16
C ARG A 107 1.98 0.06 -24.91
N HIS A 108 2.63 1.23 -24.89
CA HIS A 108 3.34 1.71 -23.71
C HIS A 108 2.40 1.91 -22.52
N LYS A 109 1.22 2.50 -22.75
CA LYS A 109 0.19 2.66 -21.71
C LYS A 109 -0.27 1.32 -21.13
N MET A 110 -0.52 0.33 -21.99
CA MET A 110 -0.90 -1.02 -21.55
C MET A 110 0.20 -1.67 -20.68
N GLN A 111 1.48 -1.44 -21.00
CA GLN A 111 2.58 -1.90 -20.15
C GLN A 111 2.56 -1.20 -18.78
N MET A 112 2.27 0.11 -18.74
CA MET A 112 2.15 0.85 -17.48
C MET A 112 0.96 0.36 -16.64
N ASP A 113 -0.17 0.01 -17.26
CA ASP A 113 -1.33 -0.57 -16.56
C ASP A 113 -0.98 -1.89 -15.87
N ASN A 114 -0.21 -2.76 -16.54
CA ASN A 114 0.23 -4.02 -15.94
C ASN A 114 1.17 -3.80 -14.75
N VAL A 115 2.12 -2.87 -14.86
CA VAL A 115 3.03 -2.52 -13.75
C VAL A 115 2.26 -1.90 -12.59
N ARG A 116 1.32 -1.00 -12.89
CA ARG A 116 0.45 -0.35 -11.90
C ARG A 116 -0.34 -1.38 -11.10
N HIS A 117 -0.99 -2.33 -11.77
CA HIS A 117 -1.73 -3.40 -11.11
C HIS A 117 -0.85 -4.25 -10.18
N SER A 118 0.41 -4.50 -10.57
CA SER A 118 1.37 -5.19 -9.71
C SER A 118 1.69 -4.38 -8.45
N TYR A 119 1.94 -3.08 -8.60
CA TYR A 119 2.26 -2.20 -7.47
C TYR A 119 1.06 -1.96 -6.56
N GLU A 120 -0.17 -1.90 -7.09
CA GLU A 120 -1.39 -1.81 -6.29
C GLU A 120 -1.52 -3.03 -5.37
N LYS A 121 -1.25 -4.23 -5.87
CA LYS A 121 -1.21 -5.45 -5.06
C LYS A 121 -0.11 -5.42 -3.99
N GLU A 122 1.11 -5.00 -4.34
CA GLU A 122 2.21 -4.86 -3.38
C GLU A 122 1.86 -3.88 -2.26
N PHE A 123 1.26 -2.74 -2.63
CA PHE A 123 0.82 -1.71 -1.68
C PHE A 123 -0.27 -2.23 -0.75
N ASP A 124 -1.30 -2.90 -1.27
CA ASP A 124 -2.36 -3.48 -0.45
C ASP A 124 -1.84 -4.53 0.53
N LEU A 125 -0.88 -5.36 0.10
CA LEU A 125 -0.22 -6.35 0.96
C LEU A 125 0.57 -5.66 2.08
N ALA A 126 1.42 -4.68 1.74
CA ALA A 126 2.22 -3.94 2.71
C ALA A 126 1.33 -3.19 3.73
N LYS A 127 0.24 -2.57 3.26
CA LYS A 127 -0.73 -1.88 4.11
C LYS A 127 -1.39 -2.83 5.09
N ASN A 128 -1.88 -3.97 4.61
CA ASN A 128 -2.49 -4.99 5.45
C ASN A 128 -1.50 -5.54 6.50
N GLN A 129 -0.22 -5.70 6.13
CA GLN A 129 0.82 -6.16 7.04
C GLN A 129 1.13 -5.12 8.12
N ALA A 130 1.29 -3.85 7.76
CA ALA A 130 1.49 -2.75 8.68
C ALA A 130 0.32 -2.60 9.68
N ASP A 131 -0.92 -2.64 9.18
CA ASP A 131 -2.12 -2.54 10.01
C ASP A 131 -2.23 -3.70 11.01
N ARG A 132 -1.97 -4.93 10.55
CA ARG A 132 -1.95 -6.12 11.41
C ARG A 132 -0.85 -6.04 12.46
N CYS A 133 0.35 -5.61 12.08
CA CYS A 133 1.44 -5.46 13.01
C CYS A 133 1.07 -4.44 14.11
N LYS A 134 0.62 -3.25 13.70
CA LYS A 134 0.23 -2.18 14.62
C LYS A 134 -0.83 -2.63 15.61
N LYS A 135 -1.82 -3.40 15.15
CA LYS A 135 -2.85 -4.00 16.03
C LYS A 135 -2.24 -4.97 17.03
N ARG A 136 -1.37 -5.89 16.59
CA ARG A 136 -0.73 -6.89 17.47
C ARG A 136 0.20 -6.25 18.49
N TRP A 137 0.95 -5.23 18.08
CA TRP A 137 1.83 -4.47 18.98
C TRP A 137 1.04 -3.74 20.06
N ARG A 138 -0.05 -3.05 19.70
CA ARG A 138 -0.94 -2.39 20.68
C ARG A 138 -1.50 -3.36 21.72
N LEU A 139 -1.94 -4.55 21.29
CA LEU A 139 -2.45 -5.58 22.20
C LEU A 139 -1.36 -6.10 23.15
N ALA A 140 -0.15 -6.34 22.64
CA ALA A 140 0.98 -6.77 23.46
C ALA A 140 1.37 -5.69 24.49
N LYS A 141 1.39 -4.43 24.06
CA LYS A 141 1.70 -3.30 24.92
C LYS A 141 0.68 -3.14 26.05
N ALA A 142 -0.61 -3.23 25.72
CA ALA A 142 -1.67 -3.20 26.73
C ALA A 142 -1.57 -4.37 27.71
N GLU A 143 -1.19 -5.56 27.24
CA GLU A 143 -0.97 -6.71 28.13
C GLU A 143 0.21 -6.50 29.07
N ALA A 144 1.33 -5.98 28.57
CA ALA A 144 2.50 -5.65 29.39
C ALA A 144 2.14 -4.62 30.47
N GLU A 145 1.38 -3.57 30.11
CA GLU A 145 0.89 -2.56 31.06
C GLU A 145 -0.02 -3.18 32.14
N ARG A 146 -0.94 -4.09 31.77
CA ARG A 146 -1.80 -4.80 32.73
C ARG A 146 -0.98 -5.64 33.72
N VAL A 147 -0.05 -6.45 33.22
CA VAL A 147 0.79 -7.31 34.08
C VAL A 147 1.68 -6.48 34.99
N SER A 148 2.24 -5.37 34.50
CA SER A 148 3.02 -4.43 35.31
C SER A 148 2.20 -3.86 36.47
N SER A 149 0.95 -3.45 36.21
CA SER A 149 0.03 -2.98 37.26
C SER A 149 -0.27 -4.07 38.29
N CYS A 150 -0.58 -5.31 37.85
CA CYS A 150 -0.82 -6.44 38.75
C CYS A 150 0.40 -6.77 39.61
N ARG A 151 1.63 -6.73 39.04
CA ARG A 151 2.86 -6.95 39.81
C ARG A 151 3.00 -5.94 40.94
N LYS A 152 2.83 -4.64 40.63
CA LYS A 152 2.95 -3.57 41.63
C LYS A 152 1.94 -3.72 42.75
N GLU A 153 0.72 -4.15 42.43
CA GLU A 153 -0.30 -4.44 43.44
C GLU A 153 0.07 -5.65 44.30
N ALA A 154 0.59 -6.72 43.71
CA ALA A 154 1.06 -7.91 44.44
C ALA A 154 2.24 -7.58 45.37
N GLU A 155 3.25 -6.84 44.88
CA GLU A 155 4.39 -6.37 45.68
C GLU A 155 3.93 -5.50 46.87
N TRP A 156 2.93 -4.64 46.65
CA TRP A 156 2.39 -3.82 47.73
C TRP A 156 1.66 -4.65 48.78
N LYS A 157 0.86 -5.65 48.37
CA LYS A 157 0.18 -6.56 49.31
C LYS A 157 1.16 -7.41 50.11
N GLU A 158 2.17 -8.00 49.44
CA GLU A 158 3.22 -8.79 50.09
C GLU A 158 4.08 -7.96 51.07
N ALA A 159 4.23 -6.66 50.85
CA ALA A 159 4.99 -5.78 51.74
C ALA A 159 4.20 -5.29 52.97
N VAL A 160 2.88 -5.43 52.95
CA VAL A 160 1.98 -5.00 54.04
C VAL A 160 1.65 -6.16 55.00
N GLU A 161 1.77 -7.42 54.54
CA GLU A 161 1.66 -8.65 55.35
C GLU A 161 2.94 -8.95 56.14
#